data_AF-A0A8J4PXS8-F1
#
_entry.id   AF-A0A8J4PXS8-F1
#
_cell.length_a   1.000
_cell.length_b   1.000
_cell.length_c   1.000
_cell.angle_alpha   90.00
_cell.angle_beta   90.00
_cell.angle_gamma   90.00
#
_symmetry.space_group_name_H-M   'P 1'
#
loop_
_entity.id
_entity.type
_entity.pdbx_description
1 polymer ?
#
loop_
_entity_poly.entity_id
_entity_poly.type
_entity_poly.pdbx_seq_one_letter_code
_entity_poly.pdbx_strand_id
1 'polypeptide(L)'
;MVPQQELICSLELECSRKFGNNKYSFYHPIQLESFFIMCWKTQTAVSEGPSNSFTRASSSSSNGSHDVNSLGDRYCCSIYEDGDIINPIQDARMRNFSWAKSFSKKRDFSKEELETLLSDIYTQCCLSKKL
;
A
#
# COMPACT_ATOMS: atom_id res chain seq x y z
N MET A 1 -2.76 -15.50 -29.07
CA MET A 1 -2.60 -14.04 -28.93
C MET A 1 -2.85 -13.71 -27.48
N VAL A 2 -1.79 -13.45 -26.71
CA VAL A 2 -1.94 -12.96 -25.34
C VAL A 2 -2.35 -11.50 -25.47
N PRO A 3 -3.46 -11.05 -24.85
CA PRO A 3 -3.83 -9.65 -24.93
C PRO A 3 -2.67 -8.83 -24.38
N GLN A 4 -2.18 -7.86 -25.16
CA GLN A 4 -1.33 -6.80 -24.63
C GLN A 4 -2.16 -6.12 -23.55
N GLN A 5 -1.94 -6.50 -22.29
CA GLN A 5 -2.35 -5.69 -21.18
C GLN A 5 -1.64 -4.37 -21.40
N GLU A 6 -2.40 -3.32 -21.73
CA GLU A 6 -1.93 -1.96 -21.47
C GLU A 6 -1.40 -2.01 -20.03
N LEU A 7 -0.12 -1.67 -19.86
CA LEU A 7 0.55 -1.62 -18.56
C LEU A 7 -0.07 -0.46 -17.80
N ILE A 8 -1.31 -0.63 -17.36
CA ILE A 8 -1.96 0.35 -16.55
C ILE A 8 -1.41 0.09 -15.15
N CYS A 9 -0.43 0.88 -14.75
CA CYS A 9 -0.08 1.08 -13.35
C CYS A 9 -1.26 1.76 -12.59
N SER A 10 -2.50 1.41 -12.92
CA SER A 10 -3.72 1.84 -12.24
C SER A 10 -4.12 0.75 -11.25
N LEU A 11 -4.51 1.21 -10.07
CA LEU A 11 -5.13 0.34 -9.08
C LEU A 11 -6.60 0.12 -9.49
N GLU A 12 -6.87 -0.96 -10.22
CA GLU A 12 -8.23 -1.37 -10.58
C GLU A 12 -8.82 -2.28 -9.50
N LEU A 13 -9.98 -1.92 -8.95
CA LEU A 13 -10.60 -2.68 -7.86
C LEU A 13 -11.18 -3.99 -8.38
N GLU A 14 -10.68 -5.12 -7.89
CA GLU A 14 -11.20 -6.44 -8.23
C GLU A 14 -12.40 -6.79 -7.35
N CYS A 15 -12.23 -6.72 -6.02
CA CYS A 15 -13.30 -7.04 -5.09
C CYS A 15 -13.14 -6.31 -3.76
N SER A 16 -14.19 -6.32 -2.94
CA SER A 16 -14.11 -5.87 -1.56
C SER A 16 -14.81 -6.86 -0.63
N ARG A 17 -14.19 -7.16 0.51
CA ARG A 17 -14.73 -8.06 1.53
C ARG A 17 -14.71 -7.37 2.89
N LYS A 18 -15.71 -7.65 3.72
CA LYS A 18 -15.75 -7.18 5.11
C LYS A 18 -15.45 -8.34 6.04
N PHE A 19 -14.51 -8.14 6.95
CA PHE A 19 -14.19 -9.09 8.03
C PHE A 19 -14.24 -8.35 9.36
N GLY A 20 -15.26 -8.66 10.17
CA GLY A 20 -15.55 -7.91 11.40
C GLY A 20 -15.77 -6.42 11.13
N ASN A 21 -14.99 -5.56 11.78
CA ASN A 21 -15.05 -4.11 11.62
C ASN A 21 -14.18 -3.59 10.47
N ASN A 22 -13.49 -4.46 9.73
CA ASN A 22 -12.58 -4.05 8.68
C ASN A 22 -13.18 -4.35 7.30
N LYS A 23 -13.06 -3.40 6.37
CA LYS A 23 -13.29 -3.59 4.94
C LYS A 23 -11.94 -3.70 4.26
N TYR A 24 -11.79 -4.73 3.44
CA TYR A 24 -10.63 -4.98 2.61
C TYR A 24 -11.04 -4.81 1.16
N SER A 25 -10.29 -4.02 0.41
CA SER A 25 -10.49 -3.79 -1.02
C SER A 25 -9.28 -4.34 -1.74
N PHE A 26 -9.47 -5.41 -2.50
CA PHE A 26 -8.41 -6.07 -3.27
C PHE A 26 -8.40 -5.51 -4.68
N TYR A 27 -7.23 -5.10 -5.13
CA TYR A 27 -7.02 -4.63 -6.49
C TYR A 27 -6.57 -5.78 -7.37
N HIS A 28 -6.84 -5.68 -8.67
CA HIS A 28 -6.35 -6.64 -9.64
C HIS A 28 -4.81 -6.72 -9.55
N PRO A 29 -4.24 -7.94 -9.63
CA PRO A 29 -2.80 -8.08 -9.64
C PRO A 29 -2.17 -7.37 -10.84
N ILE A 30 -1.04 -6.71 -10.60
CA ILE A 30 -0.30 -5.96 -11.61
C ILE A 30 0.92 -6.79 -12.02
N GLN A 31 0.98 -7.20 -13.29
CA GLN A 31 2.13 -7.89 -13.86
C GLN A 31 3.06 -6.89 -14.54
N LEU A 32 4.31 -6.82 -14.11
CA LEU A 32 5.37 -5.99 -14.69
C LEU A 32 6.56 -6.88 -15.08
N GLU A 33 6.61 -7.35 -16.33
CA GLU A 33 7.62 -8.33 -16.80
C GLU A 33 7.68 -9.57 -15.88
N SER A 34 8.77 -9.80 -15.14
CA SER A 34 8.92 -10.92 -14.18
C SER A 34 8.26 -10.66 -12.82
N PHE A 35 7.85 -9.42 -12.55
CA PHE A 35 7.24 -9.07 -11.27
C PHE A 35 5.73 -9.23 -11.29
N PHE A 36 5.20 -9.74 -10.18
CA PHE A 36 3.78 -9.83 -9.91
C PHE A 36 3.49 -9.09 -8.60
N ILE A 37 2.65 -8.06 -8.67
CA ILE A 37 2.39 -7.16 -7.53
C ILE A 37 0.93 -7.28 -7.13
N MET A 38 0.70 -7.64 -5.88
CA MET A 38 -0.63 -7.70 -5.27
C MET A 38 -0.84 -6.48 -4.39
N CYS A 39 -1.90 -5.72 -4.64
CA CYS A 39 -2.26 -4.54 -3.87
C CYS A 39 -3.61 -4.73 -3.17
N TRP A 40 -3.71 -4.25 -1.93
CA TRP A 40 -4.99 -4.20 -1.22
C TRP A 40 -5.06 -2.99 -0.32
N LYS A 41 -6.28 -2.56 -0.03
CA LYS A 41 -6.59 -1.45 0.87
C LYS A 41 -7.36 -1.98 2.07
N THR A 42 -7.03 -1.50 3.25
CA THR A 42 -7.74 -1.79 4.50
C THR A 42 -8.37 -0.51 5.03
N GLN A 43 -9.68 -0.58 5.31
CA GLN A 43 -10.46 0.49 5.90
C GLN A 43 -11.15 -0.03 7.16
N THR A 44 -10.92 0.60 8.31
CA THR A 44 -11.60 0.23 9.55
C THR A 44 -12.92 0.99 9.62
N ALA A 45 -14.05 0.27 9.61
CA ALA A 45 -15.35 0.87 9.84
C ALA A 45 -15.45 1.28 11.32
N VAL A 46 -15.65 2.57 11.55
CA VAL A 46 -16.03 3.08 12.88
C VAL A 46 -17.40 2.51 13.22
N SER A 47 -17.49 1.82 14.34
CA SER A 47 -18.77 1.60 14.99
C SER A 47 -19.22 2.98 15.46
N GLU A 48 -20.24 3.57 14.83
CA GLU A 48 -20.93 4.73 15.37
C GLU A 48 -21.49 4.33 16.74
N GLY A 49 -20.73 4.59 17.80
CA GLY A 49 -21.27 4.59 19.15
C GLY A 49 -22.26 5.76 19.25
N PRO A 50 -23.39 5.60 19.96
CA PRO A 50 -24.37 6.66 20.10
C PRO A 50 -23.69 7.91 20.67
N SER A 51 -23.85 9.01 19.94
CA SER A 51 -23.31 10.33 20.20
C SER A 51 -23.81 10.88 21.53
N ASN A 52 -23.07 10.64 22.61
CA ASN A 52 -23.25 11.37 23.86
C ASN A 52 -22.20 12.48 23.94
N SER A 53 -22.61 13.66 23.48
CA SER A 53 -21.96 14.93 23.76
C SER A 53 -21.98 15.19 25.27
N PHE A 54 -20.84 15.04 25.94
CA PHE A 54 -20.61 15.65 27.24
C PHE A 54 -19.31 16.44 27.18
N THR A 55 -19.48 17.76 27.13
CA THR A 55 -18.43 18.77 27.31
C THR A 55 -17.86 18.68 28.72
N ARG A 56 -16.55 18.49 28.84
CA ARG A 56 -15.82 18.92 30.05
C ARG A 56 -14.40 19.35 29.70
N ALA A 57 -14.20 20.66 29.70
CA ALA A 57 -12.88 21.28 29.61
C ALA A 57 -12.03 20.92 30.84
N SER A 58 -10.76 20.58 30.62
CA SER A 58 -9.67 20.70 31.60
C SER A 58 -8.33 20.70 30.85
N SER A 59 -7.53 21.71 31.14
CA SER A 59 -6.20 21.99 30.61
C SER A 59 -5.11 21.12 31.25
N SER A 60 -4.10 20.71 30.47
CA SER A 60 -2.65 20.82 30.79
C SER A 60 -1.77 20.03 29.82
N SER A 61 -0.58 20.57 29.58
CA SER A 61 0.47 20.23 28.63
C SER A 61 1.18 18.89 28.85
N SER A 62 1.61 18.22 27.76
CA SER A 62 3.00 17.73 27.59
C SER A 62 3.20 16.97 26.25
N ASN A 63 4.27 17.35 25.56
CA ASN A 63 5.08 16.66 24.54
C ASN A 63 4.72 15.25 24.07
N GLY A 64 4.72 15.07 22.75
CA GLY A 64 4.91 13.78 22.10
C GLY A 64 4.15 13.67 20.79
N SER A 65 4.78 14.15 19.71
CA SER A 65 4.32 13.92 18.33
C SER A 65 4.33 12.42 18.02
N HIS A 66 3.17 11.79 18.12
CA HIS A 66 2.90 10.53 17.44
C HIS A 66 1.43 10.54 17.04
N ASP A 67 1.20 10.67 15.74
CA ASP A 67 -0.09 10.75 15.07
C ASP A 67 -1.08 9.69 15.57
N VAL A 68 -2.01 10.12 16.42
CA VAL A 68 -3.24 9.40 16.73
C VAL A 68 -4.33 10.03 15.85
N ASN A 69 -4.91 9.23 14.94
CA ASN A 69 -6.02 9.56 14.02
C ASN A 69 -5.69 10.00 12.59
N SER A 70 -4.94 9.22 11.83
CA SER A 70 -5.32 9.04 10.42
C SER A 70 -6.30 7.88 10.31
N LEU A 71 -7.57 8.20 10.55
CA LEU A 71 -8.77 7.40 10.26
C LEU A 71 -8.93 7.27 8.72
N GLY A 72 -7.91 6.73 8.06
CA GLY A 72 -7.74 6.80 6.60
C GLY A 72 -7.59 5.43 5.95
N ASP A 73 -7.75 5.44 4.63
CA ASP A 73 -7.50 4.29 3.77
C ASP A 73 -6.02 3.90 3.86
N ARG A 74 -5.74 2.66 4.27
CA ARG A 74 -4.38 2.11 4.35
C ARG A 74 -4.12 1.19 3.18
N TYR A 75 -3.15 1.53 2.34
CA TYR A 75 -2.78 0.71 1.19
C TYR A 75 -1.62 -0.21 1.55
N CYS A 76 -1.65 -1.44 1.05
CA CYS A 76 -0.65 -2.45 1.28
C CYS A 76 -0.35 -3.13 -0.05
N CYS A 77 0.86 -3.69 -0.17
CA CYS A 77 1.18 -4.53 -1.31
C CYS A 77 2.17 -5.64 -0.96
N SER A 78 2.26 -6.62 -1.85
CA SER A 78 3.30 -7.65 -1.85
C SER A 78 3.83 -7.80 -3.25
N ILE A 79 5.14 -7.94 -3.36
CA ILE A 79 5.87 -8.04 -4.62
C ILE A 79 6.41 -9.46 -4.72
N TYR A 80 6.16 -10.10 -5.86
CA TYR A 80 6.65 -11.43 -6.18
C TYR A 80 7.47 -11.38 -7.46
N GLU A 81 8.46 -12.26 -7.58
CA GLU A 81 9.17 -12.54 -8.84
C GLU A 81 9.35 -14.05 -8.93
N ASP A 82 8.98 -14.64 -10.07
CA ASP A 82 9.08 -16.09 -10.33
C ASP A 82 8.41 -16.99 -9.26
N GLY A 83 7.40 -16.46 -8.56
CA GLY A 83 6.65 -17.14 -7.50
C GLY A 83 7.19 -16.92 -6.08
N ASP A 84 8.36 -16.30 -5.94
CA ASP A 84 8.96 -16.00 -4.64
C ASP A 84 8.64 -14.57 -4.19
N ILE A 85 8.45 -14.38 -2.88
CA ILE A 85 8.23 -13.06 -2.31
C ILE A 85 9.53 -12.26 -2.29
N ILE A 86 9.51 -11.06 -2.86
CA ILE A 86 10.66 -10.16 -2.88
C ILE A 86 10.60 -9.22 -1.68
N ASN A 87 11.73 -9.11 -0.98
CA ASN A 87 11.94 -8.10 0.06
C ASN A 87 12.74 -6.92 -0.52
N PRO A 88 12.13 -5.75 -0.76
CA PRO A 88 12.77 -4.65 -1.46
C PRO A 88 14.06 -4.13 -0.82
N ILE A 89 14.23 -4.25 0.50
CA ILE A 89 15.46 -3.82 1.18
C ILE A 89 16.65 -4.76 0.92
N GLN A 90 16.39 -6.01 0.56
CA GLN A 90 17.40 -7.03 0.27
C GLN A 90 17.66 -7.15 -1.24
N ASP A 91 16.70 -6.76 -2.08
CA ASP A 91 16.84 -6.79 -3.53
C ASP A 91 17.79 -5.68 -4.03
N ALA A 92 18.81 -6.06 -4.80
CA ALA A 92 19.82 -5.12 -5.29
C ALA A 92 19.25 -4.03 -6.20
N ARG A 93 18.16 -4.30 -6.92
CA ARG A 93 17.47 -3.37 -7.82
C ARG A 93 16.61 -2.36 -7.06
N MET A 94 16.06 -2.79 -5.92
CA MET A 94 15.08 -2.00 -5.17
C MET A 94 15.65 -1.32 -3.91
N ARG A 95 16.75 -1.82 -3.35
CA ARG A 95 17.30 -1.35 -2.05
C ARG A 95 17.65 0.15 -2.00
N ASN A 96 17.85 0.78 -3.15
CA ASN A 96 18.21 2.19 -3.25
C ASN A 96 16.97 3.11 -3.25
N PHE A 97 15.76 2.58 -3.41
CA PHE A 97 14.55 3.38 -3.34
C PHE A 97 14.27 3.86 -1.92
N SER A 98 13.74 5.07 -1.82
CA SER A 98 13.33 5.67 -0.55
C SER A 98 12.25 4.83 0.14
N TRP A 99 11.32 4.26 -0.64
CA TRP A 99 10.24 3.42 -0.13
C TRP A 99 10.72 2.02 0.31
N ALA A 100 11.84 1.50 -0.18
CA ALA A 100 12.31 0.16 0.17
C ALA A 100 12.66 0.02 1.67
N LYS A 101 13.18 1.09 2.29
CA LYS A 101 13.45 1.14 3.74
C LYS A 101 12.16 1.12 4.57
N SER A 102 11.11 1.74 4.03
CA SER A 102 9.79 1.77 4.63
C SER A 102 9.03 0.47 4.40
N PHE A 103 9.29 -0.24 3.30
CA PHE A 103 8.56 -1.45 2.92
C PHE A 103 8.63 -2.57 3.97
N SER A 104 9.79 -2.76 4.59
CA SER A 104 9.96 -3.80 5.63
C SER A 104 9.54 -3.32 7.04
N LYS A 105 9.34 -2.01 7.23
CA LYS A 105 9.12 -1.39 8.56
C LYS A 105 7.69 -0.86 8.75
N LYS A 106 7.12 -0.28 7.71
CA LYS A 106 5.73 0.19 7.66
C LYS A 106 4.84 -0.98 7.26
N ARG A 107 3.64 -1.05 7.86
CA ARG A 107 2.63 -2.04 7.50
C ARG A 107 1.73 -1.56 6.35
N ASP A 108 1.81 -0.28 6.02
CA ASP A 108 0.89 0.45 5.18
C ASP A 108 1.54 1.67 4.50
N PHE A 109 0.95 2.05 3.37
CA PHE A 109 1.35 3.14 2.48
C PHE A 109 0.14 4.05 2.21
N SER A 110 0.42 5.30 1.83
CA SER A 110 -0.58 6.12 1.13
C SER A 110 -0.78 5.63 -0.31
N LYS A 111 -1.83 6.10 -0.98
CA LYS A 111 -2.08 5.77 -2.39
C LYS A 111 -0.94 6.27 -3.28
N GLU A 112 -0.46 7.47 -3.02
CA GLU A 112 0.62 8.14 -3.76
C GLU A 112 1.96 7.42 -3.57
N GLU A 113 2.26 6.96 -2.35
CA GLU A 113 3.44 6.13 -2.08
C GLU A 113 3.38 4.82 -2.87
N LEU A 114 2.20 4.17 -2.92
CA LEU A 114 2.01 2.93 -3.67
C LEU A 114 2.14 3.14 -5.18
N GLU A 115 1.55 4.20 -5.73
CA GLU A 115 1.68 4.55 -7.15
C GLU A 115 3.13 4.88 -7.53
N THR A 116 3.86 5.59 -6.65
CA THR A 116 5.29 5.86 -6.83
C THR A 116 6.10 4.57 -6.88
N LEU A 117 5.83 3.63 -5.95
CA LEU A 117 6.48 2.32 -5.92
C LEU A 117 6.26 1.55 -7.23
N LEU A 118 5.02 1.49 -7.73
CA LEU A 118 4.70 0.81 -8.98
C LEU A 118 5.45 1.42 -10.17
N SER A 119 5.51 2.75 -10.22
CA SER A 119 6.25 3.50 -11.24
C SER A 119 7.76 3.22 -11.19
N ASP A 120 8.36 3.21 -10.01
CA ASP A 120 9.79 2.95 -9.81
C ASP A 120 10.18 1.53 -10.24
N ILE A 121 9.36 0.52 -9.90
CA ILE A 121 9.59 -0.86 -10.33
C ILE A 121 9.53 -0.95 -11.85
N TYR A 122 8.50 -0.38 -12.46
CA TYR A 122 8.36 -0.40 -13.92
C TYR A 122 9.56 0.29 -14.62
N THR A 123 9.94 1.48 -14.14
CA THR A 123 10.97 2.29 -14.80
C THR A 123 12.38 1.75 -14.60
N GLN A 124 12.76 1.30 -13.39
CA GLN A 124 14.14 0.88 -13.14
C GLN A 124 14.34 -0.63 -13.14
N CYS A 125 13.32 -1.43 -12.80
CA CYS A 125 13.49 -2.87 -12.74
C CYS A 125 13.11 -3.57 -14.06
N CYS A 126 12.21 -2.95 -14.85
CA CYS A 126 11.75 -3.51 -16.12
C CYS A 126 12.39 -2.81 -17.34
N LEU A 127 12.47 -1.48 -17.37
CA LEU A 127 13.03 -0.78 -18.55
C LEU A 127 14.57 -0.76 -18.59
N SER A 128 15.26 -0.68 -17.45
CA SER A 128 16.75 -0.70 -17.46
C SER A 128 17.37 -2.03 -17.90
N LYS A 129 16.58 -3.11 -18.05
CA LYS A 129 17.04 -4.38 -18.63
C LYS A 129 17.06 -4.39 -20.18
N LYS A 130 16.58 -3.33 -20.85
CA LYS A 130 16.48 -3.23 -22.33
C LYS A 130 17.60 -2.41 -23.00
N LEU A 131 18.68 -2.07 -22.28
CA LEU A 131 19.90 -1.44 -22.81
C LEU A 131 21.10 -2.37 -22.61
#